data_AF-A0A089N8P7-F1
#
_entry.id   AF-A0A089N8P7-F1
#
_cell.length_a   1.000
_cell.length_b   1.000
_cell.length_c   1.000
_cell.angle_alpha   90.00
_cell.angle_beta   90.00
_cell.angle_gamma   90.00
#
_symmetry.space_group_name_H-M   'P 1'
#
loop_
_entity.id
_entity.type
_entity.pdbx_description
1 polymer ?
#
loop_
_entity_poly.entity_id
_entity_poly.type
_entity_poly.pdbx_seq_one_letter_code
_entity_poly.pdbx_strand_id
1 'polypeptide(L)'
;MRLQDVAVIATRFPDADFWVVRRGSLKSVGEPTYTFNPEHIGIKVFRTDIVLPRYLYYCLMHIHSSGKWEPLATGTLELVNIRVSDIKHIALKPL
;
A
#
# COMPACT_ATOMS: atom_id res chain seq x y z
N MET A 1 11.07 -11.15 6.60
CA MET A 1 9.60 -11.07 6.66
C MET A 1 9.13 -10.03 5.66
N ARG A 2 8.04 -10.30 4.95
CA ARG A 2 7.39 -9.40 3.99
C ARG A 2 6.01 -9.00 4.51
N LEU A 3 5.43 -7.97 3.92
CA LEU A 3 4.14 -7.46 4.37
C LEU A 3 3.01 -8.50 4.26
N GLN A 4 3.06 -9.36 3.24
CA GLN A 4 2.11 -10.47 3.08
C GLN A 4 2.16 -11.51 4.21
N ASP A 5 3.24 -11.54 5.01
CA ASP A 5 3.39 -12.49 6.12
C ASP A 5 2.62 -12.03 7.37
N VAL A 6 2.16 -10.77 7.40
CA VAL A 6 1.51 -10.13 8.57
C VAL A 6 0.17 -9.44 8.26
N ALA A 7 -0.17 -9.29 6.97
CA ALA A 7 -1.39 -8.65 6.52
C ALA A 7 -2.01 -9.38 5.32
N VAL A 8 -3.32 -9.22 5.15
CA VAL A 8 -4.06 -9.53 3.92
C VAL A 8 -4.03 -8.30 3.02
N ILE A 9 -3.56 -8.46 1.79
CA ILE A 9 -3.47 -7.39 0.79
C ILE A 9 -4.31 -7.80 -0.43
N ALA A 10 -5.38 -7.06 -0.70
CA ALA A 10 -6.33 -7.35 -1.77
C ALA A 10 -7.02 -6.09 -2.31
N THR A 11 -7.63 -6.17 -3.50
CA THR A 11 -8.54 -5.13 -4.01
C THR A 11 -9.99 -5.47 -3.65
N ARG A 12 -10.93 -4.54 -3.80
CA ARG A 12 -12.34 -4.72 -3.39
C ARG A 12 -12.48 -5.21 -1.94
N PHE A 13 -11.67 -4.65 -1.05
CA PHE A 13 -11.57 -5.08 0.34
C PHE A 13 -12.10 -4.00 1.30
N PRO A 14 -13.43 -3.93 1.54
CA PRO A 14 -14.06 -2.87 2.34
C PRO A 14 -13.74 -2.97 3.83
N ASP A 15 -13.39 -4.16 4.34
CA ASP A 15 -13.07 -4.38 5.75
C ASP A 15 -11.57 -4.22 6.06
N ALA A 16 -10.80 -3.63 5.13
CA ALA A 16 -9.40 -3.32 5.34
C ALA A 16 -9.21 -2.26 6.43
N ASP A 17 -8.05 -2.26 7.08
CA ASP A 17 -7.75 -1.26 8.11
C ASP A 17 -7.45 0.11 7.47
N PHE A 18 -6.91 0.09 6.25
CA PHE A 18 -6.71 1.25 5.37
C PHE A 18 -6.43 0.78 3.93
N TRP A 19 -6.32 1.73 3.01
CA TRP A 19 -6.10 1.48 1.58
C TRP A 19 -4.91 2.24 1.03
N VAL A 20 -4.44 1.83 -0.15
CA VAL A 20 -3.43 2.50 -0.95
C VAL A 20 -3.98 2.78 -2.33
N VAL A 21 -3.80 4.02 -2.81
CA VAL A 21 -4.20 4.45 -4.16
C VAL A 21 -3.47 3.59 -5.19
N ARG A 22 -4.24 2.73 -5.86
CA ARG A 22 -3.70 1.78 -6.85
C ARG A 22 -3.43 2.45 -8.19
N ARG A 23 -4.31 3.36 -8.60
CA ARG A 23 -4.35 3.97 -9.93
C ARG A 23 -4.55 5.47 -9.78
N GLY A 24 -3.77 6.25 -10.52
CA GLY A 24 -3.86 7.70 -10.49
C GLY A 24 -2.69 8.34 -11.24
N SER A 25 -2.38 9.58 -10.91
CA SER A 25 -1.16 10.24 -11.38
C SER A 25 0.09 9.62 -10.73
N LEU A 26 1.26 9.91 -11.30
CA LEU A 26 2.54 9.50 -10.73
C LEU A 26 2.74 10.02 -9.29
N LYS A 27 2.14 11.18 -8.95
CA LYS A 27 2.21 11.78 -7.62
C LYS A 27 1.25 11.15 -6.60
N SER A 28 0.10 10.67 -7.05
CA SER A 28 -0.95 10.13 -6.16
C SER A 28 -0.86 8.62 -5.96
N VAL A 29 -0.22 7.89 -6.89
CA VAL A 29 -0.12 6.44 -6.80
C VAL A 29 0.71 6.03 -5.56
N GLY A 30 0.23 5.04 -4.82
CA GLY A 30 0.89 4.59 -3.60
C GLY A 30 0.58 5.43 -2.36
N GLU A 31 -0.22 6.50 -2.48
CA GLU A 31 -0.69 7.28 -1.33
C GLU A 31 -1.64 6.45 -0.47
N PRO A 32 -1.41 6.33 0.85
CA PRO A 32 -2.32 5.64 1.73
C PRO A 32 -3.52 6.53 2.11
N THR A 33 -4.68 5.92 2.30
CA THR A 33 -5.93 6.61 2.63
C THR A 33 -6.85 5.76 3.51
N TYR A 34 -7.70 6.42 4.29
CA TYR A 34 -8.80 5.78 5.04
C TYR A 34 -10.12 5.79 4.26
N THR A 35 -10.13 6.27 3.02
CA THR A 35 -11.33 6.27 2.17
C THR A 35 -11.35 5.02 1.30
N PHE A 36 -12.40 4.21 1.45
CA PHE A 36 -12.61 3.04 0.60
C PHE A 36 -12.86 3.44 -0.85
N ASN A 37 -12.17 2.75 -1.75
CA ASN A 37 -12.47 2.72 -3.18
C ASN A 37 -12.21 1.28 -3.66
N PRO A 38 -13.12 0.67 -4.43
CA PRO A 38 -12.99 -0.73 -4.88
C PRO A 38 -11.73 -1.00 -5.72
N GLU A 39 -11.16 0.02 -6.36
CA GLU A 39 -9.90 -0.08 -7.10
C GLU A 39 -8.66 0.00 -6.21
N HIS A 40 -8.76 0.63 -5.03
CA HIS A 40 -7.63 0.74 -4.12
C HIS A 40 -7.21 -0.63 -3.57
N ILE A 41 -5.94 -0.72 -3.18
CA ILE A 41 -5.41 -1.92 -2.54
C ILE A 41 -5.64 -1.78 -1.04
N GLY A 42 -6.54 -2.58 -0.48
CA GLY A 42 -6.80 -2.66 0.94
C GLY A 42 -5.77 -3.51 1.65
N ILE A 43 -5.41 -3.09 2.87
CA ILE A 43 -4.47 -3.77 3.76
C ILE A 43 -5.15 -4.02 5.10
N LYS A 44 -5.24 -5.29 5.50
CA LYS A 44 -5.75 -5.70 6.81
C LYS A 44 -4.68 -6.47 7.57
N VAL A 45 -4.19 -5.93 8.67
CA VAL A 45 -3.15 -6.57 9.47
C VAL A 45 -3.77 -7.63 10.37
N PHE A 46 -3.22 -8.85 10.33
CA PHE A 46 -3.63 -9.95 11.21
C PHE A 46 -2.61 -10.28 12.30
N ARG A 47 -1.34 -9.85 12.15
CA ARG A 47 -0.29 -9.95 13.18
C ARG A 47 -0.05 -8.60 13.87
N THR A 48 -1.03 -8.14 14.63
CA THR A 48 -0.93 -6.87 15.39
C THR A 48 0.09 -6.93 16.53
N ASP A 49 0.52 -8.13 16.92
CA ASP A 49 1.65 -8.38 17.81
C ASP A 49 3.00 -7.98 17.19
N ILE A 50 3.09 -7.93 15.86
CA ILE A 50 4.30 -7.57 15.12
C ILE A 50 4.22 -6.12 14.61
N VAL A 51 3.09 -5.72 14.02
CA VAL A 51 2.93 -4.40 13.42
C VAL A 51 1.53 -3.87 13.65
N LEU A 52 1.43 -2.61 14.08
CA LEU A 52 0.12 -1.97 14.23
C LEU A 52 -0.36 -1.39 12.89
N PRO A 53 -1.66 -1.49 12.53
CA PRO A 53 -2.19 -0.95 11.27
C PRO A 53 -1.88 0.53 11.07
N ARG A 54 -2.04 1.34 12.14
CA ARG A 54 -1.76 2.79 12.09
C ARG A 54 -0.27 3.09 11.90
N TYR A 55 0.61 2.30 12.51
CA TYR A 55 2.05 2.47 12.29
C TYR A 55 2.41 2.13 10.84
N LEU A 56 1.90 1.01 10.32
CA LEU A 56 2.10 0.62 8.93
C LEU A 56 1.59 1.68 7.94
N TYR A 57 0.45 2.31 8.21
CA TYR A 57 -0.06 3.44 7.42
C TYR A 57 0.99 4.56 7.28
N TYR A 58 1.61 4.98 8.39
CA TYR A 58 2.67 6.00 8.37
C TYR A 58 3.95 5.53 7.68
N CYS A 59 4.30 4.24 7.78
CA CYS A 59 5.40 3.69 6.99
C CYS A 59 5.13 3.80 5.48
N LEU A 60 3.90 3.52 5.03
CA LEU A 60 3.55 3.69 3.62
C LEU A 60 3.46 5.16 3.21
N MET A 61 3.03 6.06 4.10
CA MET A 61 3.12 7.52 3.86
C MET A 61 4.58 7.94 3.64
N HIS A 62 5.51 7.42 4.44
CA HIS A 62 6.93 7.71 4.29
C HIS A 62 7.48 7.19 2.94
N ILE A 63 7.14 5.96 2.56
CA ILE A 63 7.50 5.37 1.26
C ILE A 63 6.94 6.23 0.10
N HIS A 64 5.70 6.70 0.22
CA HIS A 64 5.09 7.60 -0.76
C HIS A 64 5.82 8.94 -0.84
N SER A 65 6.05 9.60 0.30
CA SER A 65 6.78 10.89 0.35
C SER A 65 8.22 10.81 -0.16
N SER A 66 8.82 9.62 -0.19
CA SER A 66 10.20 9.40 -0.68
C SER A 66 10.25 9.00 -2.16
N GLY A 67 9.14 9.07 -2.89
CA GLY A 67 9.08 8.80 -4.34
C GLY A 67 9.33 7.34 -4.72
N LYS A 68 9.25 6.40 -3.76
CA LYS A 68 9.62 4.99 -3.99
C LYS A 68 8.64 4.25 -4.89
N TRP A 69 7.43 4.77 -5.09
CA TRP A 69 6.43 4.18 -5.97
C TRP A 69 6.65 4.52 -7.44
N GLU A 70 7.29 5.66 -7.75
CA GLU A 70 7.45 6.14 -9.13
C GLU A 70 8.15 5.12 -10.04
N PRO A 71 9.26 4.46 -9.63
CA PRO A 71 9.93 3.46 -10.46
C PRO A 71 9.15 2.13 -10.61
N LEU A 72 8.18 1.88 -9.73
CA LEU A 72 7.34 0.67 -9.74
C LEU A 72 6.05 0.87 -10.53
N ALA A 73 5.65 2.14 -10.73
CA ALA A 73 4.42 2.48 -11.39
C ALA A 73 4.48 2.13 -12.88
N THR A 74 3.43 1.50 -13.41
CA THR A 74 3.32 1.15 -14.83
C THR A 74 2.15 1.87 -15.48
N GLY A 75 2.32 2.38 -16.70
CA GLY A 75 1.26 3.09 -17.42
C GLY A 75 1.77 4.19 -18.35
N THR A 76 0.90 5.17 -18.61
CA THR A 76 1.22 6.37 -19.40
C THR A 76 1.54 7.55 -18.47
N LEU A 77 2.05 8.66 -19.00
CA LEU A 77 2.45 9.84 -18.21
C LEU A 77 1.33 10.40 -17.32
N GLU A 78 0.08 10.32 -17.78
CA GLU A 78 -1.09 10.84 -17.07
C GLU A 78 -1.72 9.82 -16.11
N LEU A 79 -1.55 8.52 -16.38
CA LEU A 79 -2.27 7.47 -15.67
C LEU A 79 -1.40 6.24 -15.48
N VAL A 80 -0.98 6.05 -14.23
CA VAL A 80 -0.16 4.93 -13.82
C VAL A 80 -0.89 4.07 -12.78
N ASN A 81 -0.37 2.86 -12.58
CA ASN A 81 -0.84 1.95 -11.56
C ASN A 81 0.31 1.23 -10.86
N ILE A 82 0.03 0.77 -9.64
CA ILE A 82 0.82 -0.23 -8.92
C ILE A 82 0.02 -1.51 -8.75
N ARG A 83 0.73 -2.61 -8.50
CA ARG A 83 0.16 -3.95 -8.35
C ARG A 83 0.10 -4.33 -6.88
N VAL A 84 -0.83 -5.24 -6.57
CA VAL A 84 -0.90 -5.88 -5.25
C VAL A 84 0.43 -6.55 -4.87
N SER A 85 1.15 -7.12 -5.84
CA SER A 85 2.47 -7.73 -5.64
C SER A 85 3.52 -6.74 -5.13
N ASP A 86 3.44 -5.48 -5.55
CA ASP A 86 4.43 -4.45 -5.19
C ASP A 86 4.33 -4.12 -3.70
N ILE A 87 3.10 -4.15 -3.16
CA ILE A 87 2.81 -3.98 -1.74
C ILE A 87 3.15 -5.26 -0.95
N LYS A 88 2.74 -6.44 -1.45
CA LYS A 88 2.97 -7.73 -0.77
C LYS A 88 4.45 -7.99 -0.49
N HIS A 89 5.33 -7.54 -1.39
CA HIS A 89 6.77 -7.80 -1.30
C HIS A 89 7.58 -6.76 -0.51
N ILE A 90 6.93 -5.75 0.08
CA ILE A 90 7.61 -4.80 0.97
C ILE A 90 8.26 -5.57 2.11
N ALA A 91 9.57 -5.40 2.26
CA ALA A 91 10.34 -6.03 3.31
C ALA A 91 10.12 -5.31 4.64
N LEU A 92 9.75 -6.07 5.67
CA LEU A 92 9.72 -5.58 7.04
C LEU A 92 11.11 -5.82 7.64
N LYS A 93 11.87 -4.74 7.81
CA LYS A 93 13.16 -4.76 8.48
C LYS A 93 12.95 -4.41 9.95
N PRO A 94 13.43 -5.25 10.90
CA PRO A 94 13.64 -4.78 12.26
C PRO A 94 14.59 -3.59 12.23
N LEU A 95 14.33 -2.60 13.08
CA LEU A 95 15.31 -1.56 13.39
C LEU A 95 16.50 -2.16 14.15
#